data_AF-A0A2E2ZZI4-F1
#
_entry.id   AF-A0A2E2ZZI4-F1
#
_cell.length_a   1.000
_cell.length_b   1.000
_cell.length_c   1.000
_cell.angle_alpha   90.00
_cell.angle_beta   90.00
_cell.angle_gamma   90.00
#
_symmetry.space_group_name_H-M   'P 1'
#
loop_
_entity.id
_entity.type
_entity.pdbx_description
1 polymer ?
#
loop_
_entity_poly.entity_id
_entity_poly.type
_entity_poly.pdbx_seq_one_letter_code
_entity_poly.pdbx_strand_id
1 'polypeptide(L)'
;MNNFSKNVVALLASTFFCGCLDFGEDVSLVAPNVTHKELTIVSQRTGIIFPEGTKGLGFLFLGSGIDDSIALKIMIPEKKKQSFLENKIFKSGENSKPSIEAGSRESWWKLDEIDERIDRTKKLPKGRFMECSIGREDSMWVAYISWMEI
;
A
#
# COMPACT_ATOMS: atom_id res chain seq x y z
N MET A 1 62.24 16.49 42.21
CA MET A 1 61.37 15.30 42.36
C MET A 1 59.93 15.73 42.16
N ASN A 2 59.32 15.25 41.07
CA ASN A 2 57.92 14.84 40.89
C ASN A 2 56.83 15.93 41.06
N ASN A 3 55.88 16.16 40.14
CA ASN A 3 55.24 15.33 39.13
C ASN A 3 54.66 16.22 38.01
N PHE A 4 55.01 15.99 36.75
CA PHE A 4 54.20 15.27 35.73
C PHE A 4 52.86 15.92 35.34
N SER A 5 52.94 16.66 34.23
CA SER A 5 51.86 16.97 33.28
C SER A 5 51.02 15.73 32.95
N LYS A 6 49.68 15.86 33.00
CA LYS A 6 48.75 14.90 32.40
C LYS A 6 47.53 15.61 31.81
N ASN A 7 47.66 15.93 30.52
CA ASN A 7 46.72 15.64 29.43
C ASN A 7 45.21 15.72 29.77
N VAL A 8 44.58 16.72 29.17
CA VAL A 8 43.15 16.79 28.87
C VAL A 8 42.77 15.57 28.04
N VAL A 9 42.11 14.59 28.63
CA VAL A 9 41.47 13.50 27.90
C VAL A 9 40.06 13.98 27.56
N ALA A 10 39.92 14.54 26.36
CA ALA A 10 38.61 14.77 25.76
C ALA A 10 38.00 13.42 25.41
N LEU A 11 37.06 12.96 26.23
CA LEU A 11 36.30 11.75 25.99
C LEU A 11 35.29 12.03 24.86
N LEU A 12 35.65 11.67 23.63
CA LEU A 12 34.72 11.61 22.49
C LEU A 12 33.74 10.47 22.75
N ALA A 13 32.61 10.79 23.38
CA ALA A 13 31.47 9.89 23.49
C ALA A 13 30.88 9.72 22.07
N SER A 14 31.21 8.62 21.39
CA SER A 14 30.50 8.24 20.17
C SER A 14 29.10 7.81 20.56
N THR A 15 28.13 8.72 20.41
CA THR A 15 26.72 8.37 20.42
C THR A 15 26.45 7.47 19.22
N PHE A 16 26.42 6.16 19.47
CA PHE A 16 25.76 5.20 18.60
C PHE A 16 24.28 5.62 18.51
N PHE A 17 23.91 6.26 17.39
CA PHE A 17 22.52 6.35 16.98
C PHE A 17 22.06 4.93 16.64
N CYS A 18 21.63 4.16 17.65
CA CYS A 18 20.65 3.11 17.41
C CYS A 18 19.34 3.82 17.07
N GLY A 19 19.21 4.22 15.81
CA GLY A 19 17.87 4.40 15.25
C GLY A 19 17.20 3.05 15.33
N CYS A 20 16.32 2.86 16.31
CA CYS A 20 15.30 1.82 16.22
C CYS A 20 14.50 2.16 14.96
N LEU A 21 14.83 1.52 13.84
CA LEU A 21 13.99 1.55 12.66
C LEU A 21 12.69 0.86 13.09
N ASP A 22 11.66 1.66 13.32
CA ASP A 22 10.33 1.19 13.68
C ASP A 22 9.69 0.67 12.39
N PHE A 23 10.03 -0.56 12.04
CA PHE A 23 9.51 -1.25 10.87
C PHE A 23 8.02 -1.56 11.07
N GLY A 24 7.23 -1.44 10.01
CA GLY A 24 5.81 -1.77 10.08
C GLY A 24 5.62 -3.27 10.30
N GLU A 25 4.74 -3.69 11.19
CA GLU A 25 4.43 -5.12 11.27
C GLU A 25 3.64 -5.57 10.03
N ASP A 26 4.00 -6.73 9.48
CA ASP A 26 3.24 -7.36 8.41
C ASP A 26 1.82 -7.69 8.89
N VAL A 27 0.82 -7.38 8.07
CA VAL A 27 -0.59 -7.59 8.38
C VAL A 27 -1.29 -8.23 7.19
N SER A 28 -1.94 -9.38 7.39
CA SER A 28 -2.84 -9.99 6.41
C SER A 28 -4.24 -10.18 7.01
N LEU A 29 -5.25 -9.66 6.32
CA LEU A 29 -6.65 -9.64 6.73
C LEU A 29 -7.55 -10.04 5.57
N VAL A 30 -8.63 -10.73 5.90
CA VAL A 30 -9.72 -11.09 4.97
C VAL A 30 -11.05 -10.64 5.53
N ALA A 31 -12.07 -10.50 4.69
CA ALA A 31 -13.42 -10.17 5.14
C ALA A 31 -13.91 -11.14 6.26
N PRO A 32 -14.64 -10.63 7.27
CA PRO A 32 -15.09 -9.25 7.45
C PRO A 32 -14.09 -8.33 8.18
N ASN A 33 -12.85 -8.78 8.39
CA ASN A 33 -11.85 -8.07 9.22
C ASN A 33 -11.13 -6.92 8.49
N VAL A 34 -11.38 -6.74 7.18
CA VAL A 34 -10.91 -5.56 6.45
C VAL A 34 -11.90 -4.43 6.70
N THR A 35 -11.52 -3.49 7.56
CA THR A 35 -12.40 -2.45 8.07
C THR A 35 -12.15 -1.09 7.40
N HIS A 36 -12.84 -0.05 7.88
CA HIS A 36 -12.60 1.32 7.46
C HIS A 36 -11.17 1.80 7.77
N LYS A 37 -10.51 1.21 8.78
CA LYS A 37 -9.12 1.52 9.12
C LYS A 37 -8.19 1.23 7.93
N GLU A 38 -8.28 0.02 7.37
CA GLU A 38 -7.45 -0.42 6.24
C GLU A 38 -7.76 0.41 4.99
N LEU A 39 -9.03 0.68 4.71
CA LEU A 39 -9.42 1.58 3.62
C LEU A 39 -8.84 2.98 3.79
N THR A 40 -8.79 3.51 5.02
CA THR A 40 -8.21 4.82 5.31
C THR A 40 -6.71 4.83 5.04
N ILE A 41 -5.99 3.78 5.44
CA ILE A 41 -4.54 3.63 5.17
C ILE A 41 -4.28 3.65 3.66
N VAL A 42 -5.01 2.84 2.89
CA VAL A 42 -4.85 2.81 1.42
C VAL A 42 -5.22 4.15 0.80
N SER A 43 -6.29 4.79 1.27
CA SER A 43 -6.70 6.12 0.79
C SER A 43 -5.59 7.16 1.00
N GLN A 44 -4.97 7.18 2.19
CA GLN A 44 -3.90 8.11 2.51
C GLN A 44 -2.64 7.90 1.66
N ARG A 45 -2.28 6.64 1.38
CA ARG A 45 -1.08 6.29 0.62
C ARG A 45 -1.24 6.46 -0.90
N THR A 46 -2.44 6.21 -1.42
CA THR A 46 -2.73 6.21 -2.87
C THR A 46 -3.48 7.44 -3.37
N GLY A 47 -4.22 8.12 -2.50
CA GLY A 47 -5.20 9.14 -2.86
C GLY A 47 -6.50 8.58 -3.46
N ILE A 48 -6.73 7.27 -3.40
CA ILE A 48 -8.00 6.66 -3.81
C ILE A 48 -9.09 7.06 -2.82
N ILE A 49 -10.20 7.55 -3.35
CA ILE A 49 -11.44 7.82 -2.62
C ILE A 49 -12.38 6.64 -2.86
N PHE A 50 -12.72 5.94 -1.78
CA PHE A 50 -13.66 4.83 -1.80
C PHE A 50 -15.10 5.34 -1.70
N PRO A 51 -16.02 4.90 -2.59
CA PRO A 51 -17.41 5.27 -2.48
C PRO A 51 -18.05 4.66 -1.22
N GLU A 52 -19.07 5.33 -0.68
CA GLU A 52 -19.88 4.81 0.41
C GLU A 52 -20.44 3.41 0.06
N GLY A 53 -20.39 2.49 1.03
CA GLY A 53 -20.80 1.09 0.87
C GLY A 53 -19.71 0.17 0.32
N THR A 54 -18.51 0.69 0.03
CA THR A 54 -17.34 -0.15 -0.30
C THR A 54 -17.07 -1.13 0.84
N LYS A 55 -16.83 -2.40 0.49
CA LYS A 55 -16.43 -3.44 1.46
C LYS A 55 -15.02 -3.92 1.16
N GLY A 56 -14.19 -4.04 2.19
CA GLY A 56 -12.91 -4.72 2.10
C GLY A 56 -13.10 -6.23 2.02
N LEU A 57 -12.39 -6.86 1.09
CA LEU A 57 -12.42 -8.31 0.88
C LEU A 57 -11.12 -8.98 1.31
N GLY A 58 -9.99 -8.32 1.05
CA GLY A 58 -8.67 -8.75 1.48
C GLY A 58 -7.72 -7.56 1.58
N PHE A 59 -6.83 -7.60 2.55
CA PHE A 59 -5.83 -6.56 2.79
C PHE A 59 -4.53 -7.22 3.23
N LEU A 60 -3.44 -6.83 2.58
CA LEU A 60 -2.08 -7.19 2.94
C LEU A 60 -1.28 -5.90 3.07
N PHE A 61 -0.53 -5.79 4.16
CA PHE A 61 0.51 -4.79 4.35
C PHE A 61 1.80 -5.53 4.66
N LEU A 62 2.85 -5.25 3.91
CA LEU A 62 4.20 -5.75 4.14
C LEU A 62 5.06 -4.56 4.54
N GLY A 63 5.47 -4.53 5.80
CA GLY A 63 6.08 -3.37 6.45
C GLY A 63 7.57 -3.55 6.69
N SER A 64 8.34 -3.84 5.64
CA SER A 64 9.79 -4.00 5.83
C SER A 64 10.50 -2.72 6.30
N GLY A 65 9.80 -1.56 6.25
CA GLY A 65 10.23 -0.18 6.51
C GLY A 65 11.45 0.29 5.72
N ILE A 66 11.83 -0.47 4.69
CA ILE A 66 12.66 -0.02 3.58
C ILE A 66 11.76 0.09 2.36
N ASP A 67 11.14 -1.02 1.97
CA ASP A 67 10.20 -1.12 0.85
C ASP A 67 8.85 -1.61 1.39
N ASP A 68 8.02 -0.67 1.84
CA ASP A 68 6.66 -0.98 2.26
C ASP A 68 5.80 -1.32 1.04
N SER A 69 4.88 -2.28 1.18
CA SER A 69 3.88 -2.54 0.14
C SER A 69 2.50 -2.86 0.71
N ILE A 70 1.48 -2.59 -0.09
CA ILE A 70 0.08 -2.85 0.22
C ILE A 70 -0.57 -3.55 -0.95
N ALA A 71 -1.40 -4.54 -0.64
CA ALA A 71 -2.39 -5.10 -1.54
C ALA A 71 -3.77 -5.00 -0.90
N LEU A 72 -4.76 -4.48 -1.64
CA LEU A 72 -6.14 -4.37 -1.17
C LEU A 72 -7.09 -4.88 -2.26
N LYS A 73 -8.00 -5.78 -1.89
CA LYS A 73 -9.17 -6.16 -2.69
C LYS A 73 -10.41 -5.58 -2.04
N ILE A 74 -11.25 -4.91 -2.83
CA ILE A 74 -12.54 -4.36 -2.41
C ILE A 74 -13.67 -4.80 -3.32
N MET A 75 -14.88 -4.78 -2.78
CA MET A 75 -16.13 -4.77 -3.54
C MET A 75 -16.69 -3.35 -3.57
N ILE A 76 -17.07 -2.90 -4.77
CA ILE A 76 -17.69 -1.59 -5.02
C ILE A 76 -19.19 -1.81 -5.24
N PRO A 77 -20.08 -1.02 -4.59
CA PRO A 77 -21.51 -1.09 -4.85
C PRO A 77 -21.84 -0.85 -6.33
N GLU A 78 -22.80 -1.60 -6.86
CA GLU A 78 -23.13 -1.61 -8.30
C GLU A 78 -23.32 -0.21 -8.89
N LYS A 79 -24.07 0.65 -8.20
CA LYS A 79 -24.39 2.02 -8.64
C LYS A 79 -23.26 3.02 -8.43
N LYS A 80 -22.11 2.59 -7.87
CA LYS A 80 -20.98 3.46 -7.48
C LYS A 80 -19.71 3.21 -8.30
N LYS A 81 -19.74 2.30 -9.29
CA LYS A 81 -18.63 2.08 -10.23
C LYS A 81 -18.14 3.40 -10.84
N GLN A 82 -19.05 4.21 -11.39
CA GLN A 82 -18.66 5.47 -12.04
C GLN A 82 -17.99 6.43 -11.05
N SER A 83 -18.50 6.54 -9.81
CA SER A 83 -17.88 7.34 -8.77
C SER A 83 -16.46 6.88 -8.45
N PHE A 84 -16.21 5.57 -8.44
CA PHE A 84 -14.86 5.03 -8.26
C PHE A 84 -13.95 5.36 -9.45
N LEU A 85 -14.46 5.33 -10.67
CA LEU A 85 -13.72 5.71 -11.89
C LEU A 85 -13.38 7.21 -11.96
N GLU A 86 -13.96 8.05 -11.10
CA GLU A 86 -13.57 9.47 -11.01
C GLU A 86 -12.22 9.68 -10.31
N ASN A 87 -11.66 8.63 -9.69
CA ASN A 87 -10.34 8.68 -9.06
C ASN A 87 -9.25 9.07 -10.07
N LYS A 88 -8.26 9.85 -9.59
CA LYS A 88 -7.20 10.43 -10.43
C LYS A 88 -6.42 9.39 -11.24
N ILE A 89 -6.30 8.16 -10.73
CA ILE A 89 -5.63 7.05 -11.41
C ILE A 89 -6.33 6.66 -12.72
N PHE A 90 -7.65 6.74 -12.81
CA PHE A 90 -8.40 6.42 -14.03
C PHE A 90 -8.40 7.53 -15.07
N LYS A 91 -8.16 8.77 -14.64
CA LYS A 91 -8.08 9.95 -15.50
C LYS A 91 -6.70 10.21 -16.08
N SER A 92 -5.64 9.84 -15.35
CA SER A 92 -4.27 10.24 -15.65
C SER A 92 -3.22 9.15 -15.39
N GLY A 93 -3.65 7.97 -14.95
CA GLY A 93 -2.77 6.81 -14.87
C GLY A 93 -2.54 6.22 -16.25
N GLU A 94 -1.40 5.55 -16.40
CA GLU A 94 -1.04 4.86 -17.63
C GLU A 94 -1.93 3.63 -17.81
N ASN A 95 -2.39 3.41 -19.05
CA ASN A 95 -3.11 2.19 -19.42
C ASN A 95 -2.08 1.10 -19.72
N SER A 96 -1.54 0.49 -18.67
CA SER A 96 -0.58 -0.62 -18.75
C SER A 96 -1.08 -1.79 -17.93
N LYS A 97 -0.70 -3.01 -18.37
CA LYS A 97 -0.94 -4.21 -17.58
C LYS A 97 -0.19 -4.05 -16.25
N PRO A 98 -0.87 -4.14 -15.11
CA PRO A 98 -0.26 -3.83 -13.84
C PRO A 98 0.54 -5.04 -13.39
N SER A 99 1.71 -4.79 -12.81
CA SER A 99 2.59 -5.78 -12.23
C SER A 99 2.19 -6.08 -10.79
N ILE A 100 0.89 -6.27 -10.50
CA ILE A 100 0.41 -6.32 -9.11
C ILE A 100 0.89 -7.60 -8.42
N GLU A 101 2.10 -7.55 -7.90
CA GLU A 101 2.77 -8.67 -7.26
C GLU A 101 2.51 -8.71 -5.76
N ALA A 102 2.23 -7.55 -5.14
CA ALA A 102 2.11 -7.42 -3.69
C ALA A 102 1.12 -8.44 -3.10
N GLY A 103 -0.05 -8.59 -3.73
CA GLY A 103 -1.06 -9.55 -3.28
C GLY A 103 -1.01 -10.92 -3.97
N SER A 104 -0.13 -11.14 -4.96
CA SER A 104 -0.19 -12.31 -5.85
C SER A 104 -0.11 -13.68 -5.16
N ARG A 105 0.43 -13.74 -3.93
CA ARG A 105 0.52 -14.96 -3.11
C ARG A 105 -0.72 -15.21 -2.25
N GLU A 106 -1.61 -14.24 -2.16
CA GLU A 106 -2.81 -14.33 -1.35
C GLU A 106 -3.92 -15.09 -2.09
N SER A 107 -4.56 -16.04 -1.43
CA SER A 107 -5.62 -16.88 -2.03
C SER A 107 -6.84 -16.08 -2.53
N TRP A 108 -7.06 -14.89 -1.97
CA TRP A 108 -8.13 -13.97 -2.37
C TRP A 108 -7.72 -13.05 -3.52
N TRP A 109 -6.45 -13.06 -3.94
CA TRP A 109 -5.92 -12.24 -5.03
C TRP A 109 -6.09 -12.91 -6.39
N LYS A 110 -7.29 -12.80 -6.96
CA LYS A 110 -7.71 -13.48 -8.19
C LYS A 110 -7.82 -12.52 -9.37
N LEU A 111 -6.76 -11.75 -9.59
CA LEU A 111 -6.74 -10.68 -10.59
C LEU A 111 -6.93 -11.18 -12.03
N ASP A 112 -6.52 -12.41 -12.32
CA ASP A 112 -6.69 -13.02 -13.65
C ASP A 112 -8.09 -13.61 -13.87
N GLU A 113 -8.93 -13.67 -12.83
CA GLU A 113 -10.29 -14.20 -12.89
C GLU A 113 -11.36 -13.11 -13.12
N ILE A 114 -10.96 -11.83 -13.24
CA ILE A 114 -11.93 -10.73 -13.43
C ILE A 114 -12.15 -10.35 -14.89
N ASP A 115 -13.42 -10.13 -15.23
CA ASP A 115 -13.87 -9.71 -16.55
C ASP A 115 -14.07 -8.19 -16.63
N GLU A 116 -14.30 -7.65 -17.83
CA GLU A 116 -14.51 -6.21 -18.06
C GLU A 116 -13.43 -5.31 -17.44
N ARG A 117 -12.20 -5.84 -17.43
CA ARG A 117 -11.08 -5.32 -16.65
C ARG A 117 -10.56 -4.00 -17.21
N ILE A 118 -10.39 -3.02 -16.32
CA ILE A 118 -9.74 -1.74 -16.57
C ILE A 118 -8.53 -1.64 -15.65
N ASP A 119 -7.36 -1.55 -16.26
CA ASP A 119 -6.08 -1.45 -15.56
C ASP A 119 -5.49 -0.06 -15.64
N ARG A 120 -5.01 0.45 -14.51
CA ARG A 120 -4.27 1.70 -14.47
C ARG A 120 -3.11 1.62 -13.50
N THR A 121 -1.99 2.20 -13.92
CA THR A 121 -0.82 2.35 -13.08
C THR A 121 -0.46 3.83 -12.94
N LYS A 122 0.20 4.19 -11.85
CA LYS A 122 0.58 5.57 -11.61
C LYS A 122 1.76 5.70 -10.67
N LYS A 123 2.76 6.45 -11.12
CA LYS A 123 3.83 6.95 -10.25
C LYS A 123 3.29 8.02 -9.32
N LEU A 124 3.64 7.89 -8.06
CA LEU A 124 3.36 8.82 -6.97
C LEU A 124 4.67 9.55 -6.59
N PRO A 125 4.60 10.68 -5.88
CA PRO A 125 5.81 11.38 -5.41
C PRO A 125 6.64 10.50 -4.48
N LYS A 126 7.96 10.72 -4.43
CA LYS A 126 8.92 10.03 -3.55
C LYS A 126 9.06 8.53 -3.83
N GLY A 127 9.33 8.13 -5.06
CA GLY A 127 9.60 6.72 -5.41
C GLY A 127 8.39 5.77 -5.36
N ARG A 128 7.25 6.25 -4.85
CA ARG A 128 6.04 5.43 -4.67
C ARG A 128 5.33 5.14 -5.98
N PHE A 129 4.66 4.00 -6.03
CA PHE A 129 3.90 3.54 -7.17
C PHE A 129 2.56 2.98 -6.71
N MET A 130 1.53 3.15 -7.53
CA MET A 130 0.25 2.48 -7.32
C MET A 130 -0.27 1.87 -8.61
N GLU A 131 -1.01 0.80 -8.43
CA GLU A 131 -1.71 0.10 -9.50
C GLU A 131 -3.15 -0.15 -9.06
N CYS A 132 -4.08 -0.05 -9.99
CA CYS A 132 -5.46 -0.39 -9.74
C CYS A 132 -6.06 -1.10 -10.95
N SER A 133 -6.65 -2.26 -10.67
CA SER A 133 -7.47 -3.00 -11.61
C SER A 133 -8.89 -3.03 -11.08
N ILE A 134 -9.87 -2.67 -11.90
CA ILE A 134 -11.29 -2.84 -11.60
C ILE A 134 -11.92 -3.73 -12.66
N GLY A 135 -12.77 -4.66 -12.23
CA GLY A 135 -13.45 -5.61 -13.12
C GLY A 135 -14.65 -6.27 -12.44
N ARG A 136 -15.24 -7.23 -13.13
CA ARG A 136 -16.33 -8.06 -12.65
C ARG A 136 -15.80 -9.38 -12.10
N GLU A 137 -16.28 -9.76 -10.92
CA GLU A 137 -16.10 -11.07 -10.31
C GLU A 137 -17.47 -11.50 -9.77
N ASP A 138 -18.01 -12.63 -10.21
CA ASP A 138 -19.35 -13.12 -9.82
C ASP A 138 -20.46 -12.05 -9.90
N SER A 139 -20.49 -11.29 -11.00
CA SER A 139 -21.41 -10.15 -11.22
C SER A 139 -21.23 -8.97 -10.26
N MET A 140 -20.20 -8.94 -9.41
CA MET A 140 -19.89 -7.80 -8.53
C MET A 140 -18.75 -6.97 -9.11
N TRP A 141 -18.79 -5.65 -8.92
CA TRP A 141 -17.62 -4.81 -9.19
C TRP A 141 -16.59 -5.01 -8.09
N VAL A 142 -15.41 -5.48 -8.47
CA VAL A 142 -14.26 -5.63 -7.57
C VAL A 142 -13.11 -4.76 -8.06
N ALA A 143 -12.35 -4.22 -7.12
CA ALA A 143 -11.10 -3.56 -7.44
C ALA A 143 -9.95 -4.13 -6.62
N TYR A 144 -8.83 -4.31 -7.31
CA TYR A 144 -7.54 -4.73 -6.80
C TYR A 144 -6.63 -3.52 -6.83
N ILE A 145 -6.06 -3.16 -5.70
CA ILE A 145 -5.22 -1.99 -5.53
C ILE A 145 -3.87 -2.44 -4.98
N SER A 146 -2.80 -2.03 -5.63
CA SER A 146 -1.42 -2.18 -5.17
C SER A 146 -0.85 -0.82 -4.84
N TRP A 147 -0.02 -0.76 -3.81
CA TRP A 147 0.85 0.37 -3.54
C TRP A 147 2.20 -0.14 -3.06
N MET A 148 3.26 0.54 -3.47
CA MET A 148 4.63 0.17 -3.13
C MET A 148 5.49 1.43 -3.00
N GLU A 149 6.39 1.41 -2.03
CA GLU A 149 7.48 2.37 -1.86
C GLU A 149 8.79 1.71 -2.28
N ILE A 150 9.59 2.43 -3.07
CA ILE A 150 10.88 2.02 -3.67
C ILE A 150 11.85 3.19 -3.51
#